data_AF-A0A2E9YD07-F1
#
_entry.id   AF-A0A2E9YD07-F1
#
_cell.length_a   1.000
_cell.length_b   1.000
_cell.length_c   1.000
_cell.angle_alpha   90.00
_cell.angle_beta   90.00
_cell.angle_gamma   90.00
#
_symmetry.space_group_name_H-M   'P 1'
#
loop_
_entity.id
_entity.type
_entity.pdbx_description
1 polymer ?
#
loop_
_entity_poly.entity_id
_entity_poly.type
_entity_poly.pdbx_seq_one_letter_code
_entity_poly.pdbx_strand_id
1 'polypeptide(L)'
;MLTFFVQAQITQIVAEPIADHDTTGIAELEGMITYRIYAELTHADDEISAIFGDSESPLSVTSTSDFFNHSLGSDLGWEINPALLPFFPLIQYDSWFTIGASNSGESSNMGNTIGMEAAFDDFNAGGDFVVDNPIGGSIFTLAGDPSASAGDDLRVLIGQLTTTGFIESSLNIQMFINGLQSQNSVVQGISIVFPTGCDDLSACNYDPSGSDSSSCIYPSECEDCEGNCTDDNDNGFCDCNEQVDVLGCTESEADNYDPNATMDDGSCILGGCTYNSAANFNAQATYDTGDCIFAGCMNPIALNYDASASADDGNCLILGCMDPVGIDFDPSVNVPGACEYPAPCIADIDGDGAVDVFDLLIFFESYGNPCE
;
A
#
# COMPACT_ATOMS: atom_id res chain seq x y z
N MET A 1 50.57 1.38 -25.39
CA MET A 1 51.23 2.29 -24.42
C MET A 1 50.17 2.59 -23.38
N LEU A 2 50.37 2.18 -22.13
CA LEU A 2 49.34 2.16 -21.10
C LEU A 2 48.75 3.56 -20.87
N THR A 3 47.43 3.66 -20.95
CA THR A 3 46.64 4.78 -20.45
C THR A 3 46.56 4.64 -18.93
N PHE A 4 47.26 5.51 -18.19
CA PHE A 4 46.98 5.71 -16.78
C PHE A 4 46.03 6.90 -16.69
N PHE A 5 44.75 6.64 -16.49
CA PHE A 5 43.87 7.64 -15.89
C PHE A 5 44.22 7.65 -14.40
N VAL A 6 44.86 8.72 -13.94
CA VAL A 6 44.85 9.03 -12.51
C VAL A 6 43.41 9.44 -12.23
N GLN A 7 42.58 8.49 -11.75
CA GLN A 7 41.28 8.85 -11.19
C GLN A 7 41.57 9.78 -10.01
N ALA A 8 40.96 10.96 -10.00
CA ALA A 8 40.94 11.77 -8.81
C ALA A 8 40.33 10.96 -7.66
N GLN A 9 40.90 11.11 -6.46
CA GLN A 9 40.52 10.35 -5.28
C GLN A 9 39.51 11.09 -4.40
N ILE A 10 38.98 12.23 -4.86
CA ILE A 10 37.80 12.86 -4.26
C ILE A 10 36.57 12.22 -4.88
N THR A 11 35.71 11.65 -4.06
CA THR A 11 34.49 10.96 -4.50
C THR A 11 33.30 11.90 -4.61
N GLN A 12 33.14 12.78 -3.62
CA GLN A 12 32.05 13.75 -3.54
C GLN A 12 32.36 14.82 -2.47
N ILE A 13 31.52 15.86 -2.45
CA ILE A 13 31.47 16.85 -1.38
C ILE A 13 30.12 16.67 -0.67
N VAL A 14 30.13 16.65 0.65
CA VAL A 14 28.94 16.43 1.48
C VAL A 14 28.77 17.61 2.45
N ALA A 15 27.53 18.01 2.68
CA ALA A 15 27.18 19.00 3.69
C ALA A 15 26.37 18.30 4.78
N GLU A 16 26.81 18.40 6.04
CA GLU A 16 26.14 17.81 7.20
C GLU A 16 25.60 18.92 8.10
N PRO A 17 24.30 18.92 8.44
CA PRO A 17 23.75 19.88 9.39
C PRO A 17 24.28 19.58 10.80
N ILE A 18 24.90 20.57 11.44
CA ILE A 18 25.41 20.46 12.82
C ILE A 18 24.53 21.18 13.84
N ALA A 19 23.68 22.10 13.40
CA ALA A 19 22.69 22.76 14.24
C ALA A 19 21.50 23.27 13.41
N ASP A 20 20.29 22.95 13.87
CA ASP A 20 19.04 23.56 13.42
C ASP A 20 18.61 24.59 14.46
N HIS A 21 18.63 25.86 14.08
CA HIS A 21 18.49 26.97 15.02
C HIS A 21 17.04 27.26 15.43
N ASP A 22 16.04 26.70 14.76
CA ASP A 22 14.64 26.78 15.18
C ASP A 22 14.43 26.13 16.56
N THR A 23 15.24 25.13 16.87
CA THR A 23 15.20 24.41 18.15
C THR A 23 16.11 25.01 19.22
N THR A 24 17.05 25.88 18.84
CA THR A 24 18.07 26.42 19.77
C THR A 24 17.59 27.60 20.60
N GLY A 25 16.52 28.28 20.18
CA GLY A 25 15.98 29.47 20.85
C GLY A 25 16.87 30.71 20.74
N ILE A 26 17.81 30.72 19.80
CA ILE A 26 18.69 31.86 19.50
C ILE A 26 17.99 32.76 18.48
N ALA A 27 17.46 33.89 18.94
CA ALA A 27 16.65 34.80 18.10
C ALA A 27 17.40 35.34 16.86
N GLU A 28 18.73 35.46 16.92
CA GLU A 28 19.55 35.97 15.81
C GLU A 28 19.80 34.94 14.71
N LEU A 29 19.53 33.65 14.98
CA LEU A 29 19.72 32.53 14.05
C LEU A 29 18.39 31.82 13.73
N GLU A 30 17.24 32.39 14.10
CA GLU A 30 15.93 31.78 13.86
C GLU A 30 15.73 31.49 12.37
N GLY A 31 15.34 30.25 12.03
CA GLY A 31 15.20 29.75 10.67
C GLY A 31 16.50 29.31 9.98
N MET A 32 17.67 29.52 10.60
CA MET A 32 18.96 29.16 9.99
C MET A 32 19.36 27.73 10.31
N ILE A 33 20.14 27.13 9.40
CA ILE A 33 20.82 25.86 9.63
C ILE A 33 22.32 26.09 9.46
N THR A 34 23.12 25.57 10.40
CA THR A 34 24.58 25.54 10.27
C THR A 34 25.01 24.21 9.67
N TYR A 35 25.69 24.26 8.53
CA TYR A 35 26.24 23.11 7.82
C TYR A 35 27.76 23.04 7.96
N ARG A 36 28.30 21.84 8.15
CA ARG A 36 29.72 21.55 7.90
C ARG A 36 29.88 20.85 6.57
N ILE A 37 30.81 21.35 5.76
CA ILE A 37 31.07 20.85 4.43
C ILE A 37 32.35 20.03 4.47
N TYR A 38 32.29 18.80 3.97
CA TYR A 38 33.41 17.87 3.91
C TYR A 38 33.64 17.41 2.49
N ALA A 39 34.91 17.21 2.15
CA ALA A 39 35.32 16.47 0.97
C ALA A 39 35.59 15.01 1.37
N GLU A 40 34.95 14.06 0.68
CA GLU A 40 35.19 12.63 0.87
C GLU A 40 36.28 12.14 -0.07
N LEU A 41 37.23 11.38 0.49
CA LEU A 41 38.40 10.86 -0.21
C LEU A 41 38.42 9.33 -0.20
N THR A 42 39.23 8.73 -1.08
CA THR A 42 39.30 7.26 -1.19
C THR A 42 40.33 6.61 -0.28
N HIS A 43 41.27 7.37 0.29
CA HIS A 43 42.35 6.85 1.11
C HIS A 43 42.69 7.78 2.28
N ALA A 44 43.06 7.20 3.43
CA ALA A 44 43.31 7.95 4.67
C ALA A 44 44.51 8.90 4.59
N ASP A 45 45.50 8.53 3.78
CA ASP A 45 46.69 9.36 3.53
C ASP A 45 46.46 10.43 2.47
N ASP A 46 45.28 10.51 1.84
CA ASP A 46 45.01 11.55 0.84
C ASP A 46 44.93 12.93 1.52
N GLU A 47 45.56 13.95 0.93
CA GLU A 47 45.70 15.28 1.53
C GLU A 47 45.14 16.36 0.60
N ILE A 48 44.25 17.22 1.09
CA ILE A 48 43.77 18.37 0.33
C ILE A 48 44.80 19.49 0.44
N SER A 49 45.36 19.89 -0.71
CA SER A 49 46.38 20.92 -0.74
C SER A 49 45.81 22.33 -0.96
N ALA A 50 44.74 22.45 -1.75
CA ALA A 50 44.18 23.74 -2.09
C ALA A 50 42.73 23.66 -2.57
N ILE A 51 41.97 24.71 -2.27
CA ILE A 51 40.68 25.04 -2.87
C ILE A 51 40.91 26.35 -3.62
N PHE A 52 40.55 26.41 -4.91
CA PHE A 52 40.92 27.54 -5.76
C PHE A 52 39.82 27.93 -6.74
N GLY A 53 39.90 29.16 -7.23
CA GLY A 53 39.03 29.68 -8.29
C GLY A 53 39.76 30.68 -9.17
N ASP A 54 39.38 30.73 -10.44
CA ASP A 54 39.85 31.72 -11.41
C ASP A 54 38.79 31.94 -12.51
N SER A 55 39.10 32.77 -13.51
CA SER A 55 38.16 33.07 -14.60
C SER A 55 37.84 31.90 -15.55
N GLU A 56 38.66 30.85 -15.58
CA GLU A 56 38.42 29.65 -16.38
C GLU A 56 37.71 28.55 -15.57
N SER A 57 38.03 28.44 -14.28
CA SER A 57 37.42 27.54 -13.30
C SER A 57 36.93 28.34 -12.10
N PRO A 58 35.73 28.94 -12.15
CA PRO A 58 35.20 29.73 -11.05
C PRO A 58 35.00 28.88 -9.78
N LEU A 59 35.35 29.46 -8.64
CA LEU A 59 34.93 28.98 -7.32
C LEU A 59 33.75 29.83 -6.89
N SER A 60 32.61 29.21 -6.60
CA SER A 60 31.43 29.93 -6.13
C SER A 60 30.74 29.16 -5.03
N VAL A 61 30.35 29.86 -3.97
CA VAL A 61 29.46 29.38 -2.91
C VAL A 61 28.42 30.47 -2.76
N THR A 62 27.23 30.20 -3.29
CA THR A 62 26.13 31.16 -3.39
C THR A 62 24.96 30.70 -2.56
N SER A 63 24.20 31.62 -1.98
CA SER A 63 22.96 31.29 -1.29
C SER A 63 21.78 32.15 -1.72
N THR A 64 20.56 31.61 -1.64
CA THR A 64 19.34 32.40 -1.89
C THR A 64 19.04 33.43 -0.78
N SER A 65 19.72 33.33 0.35
CA SER A 65 19.65 34.30 1.45
C SER A 65 21.03 34.55 2.05
N ASP A 66 21.14 35.61 2.86
CA ASP A 66 22.42 36.05 3.40
C ASP A 66 23.10 34.99 4.29
N PHE A 67 24.43 34.88 4.17
CA PHE A 67 25.23 34.08 5.10
C PHE A 67 25.38 34.79 6.45
N PHE A 68 25.27 34.04 7.54
CA PHE A 68 25.53 34.57 8.86
C PHE A 68 27.04 34.68 9.10
N ASN A 69 27.50 35.91 9.34
CA ASN A 69 28.87 36.22 9.73
C ASN A 69 28.89 37.10 10.99
N HIS A 70 29.63 36.68 12.01
CA HIS A 70 29.69 37.35 13.31
C HIS A 70 30.88 38.32 13.37
N SER A 71 30.68 39.51 13.95
CA SER A 71 31.71 40.57 14.00
C SER A 71 33.01 40.23 14.75
N LEU A 72 32.98 39.23 15.65
CA LEU A 72 34.14 38.68 16.37
C LEU A 72 34.58 37.30 15.83
N GLY A 73 33.99 36.92 14.69
CA GLY A 73 34.28 35.72 13.94
C GLY A 73 35.59 35.80 13.15
N SER A 74 35.77 34.85 12.23
CA SER A 74 36.90 34.85 11.30
C SER A 74 36.52 34.13 10.02
N ASP A 75 37.05 34.62 8.90
CA ASP A 75 36.94 34.06 7.56
C ASP A 75 37.43 32.60 7.47
N LEU A 76 38.33 32.21 8.39
CA LEU A 76 39.10 30.97 8.32
C LEU A 76 38.97 30.14 9.60
N GLY A 77 38.62 28.87 9.46
CA GLY A 77 38.38 27.97 10.58
C GLY A 77 39.56 27.86 11.54
N TRP A 78 40.80 27.80 11.03
CA TRP A 78 42.00 27.72 11.85
C TRP A 78 42.35 29.01 12.63
N GLU A 79 41.70 30.14 12.35
CA GLU A 79 41.90 31.39 13.09
C GLU A 79 40.88 31.56 14.23
N ILE A 80 39.85 30.71 14.28
CA ILE A 80 38.84 30.75 15.33
C ILE A 80 39.48 30.44 16.68
N ASN A 81 39.30 31.35 17.64
CA ASN A 81 39.85 31.18 18.99
C ASN A 81 38.85 30.43 19.90
N PRO A 82 39.11 29.16 20.26
CA PRO A 82 38.18 28.36 21.05
C PRO A 82 37.96 28.93 22.46
N ALA A 83 38.88 29.76 22.97
CA ALA A 83 38.73 30.41 24.28
C ALA A 83 37.62 31.48 24.31
N LEU A 84 37.16 31.96 23.14
CA LEU A 84 36.07 32.93 23.03
C LEU A 84 34.68 32.28 23.07
N LEU A 85 34.57 31.00 22.69
CA LEU A 85 33.28 30.30 22.56
C LEU A 85 32.44 30.28 23.84
N PRO A 86 33.00 30.10 25.06
CA PRO A 86 32.21 30.16 26.29
C PRO A 86 31.60 31.55 26.59
N PHE A 87 32.15 32.61 26.01
CA PHE A 87 31.71 33.99 26.23
C PHE A 87 30.84 34.51 25.09
N PHE A 88 31.08 34.03 23.87
CA PHE A 88 30.39 34.42 22.66
C PHE A 88 29.96 33.17 21.90
N PRO A 89 28.87 32.51 22.33
CA PRO A 89 28.46 31.22 21.79
C PRO A 89 28.06 31.30 20.31
N LEU A 90 27.67 32.47 19.81
CA LEU A 90 27.28 32.66 18.40
C LEU A 90 28.45 32.50 17.43
N ILE A 91 29.69 32.73 17.87
CA ILE A 91 30.89 32.55 17.03
C ILE A 91 31.01 31.08 16.57
N GLN A 92 30.44 30.13 17.32
CA GLN A 92 30.49 28.72 16.92
C GLN A 92 29.66 28.40 15.67
N TYR A 93 28.71 29.28 15.31
CA TYR A 93 27.83 29.18 14.15
C TYR A 93 28.20 30.19 13.06
N ASP A 94 29.35 30.85 13.19
CA ASP A 94 29.90 31.72 12.16
C ASP A 94 30.16 30.94 10.86
N SER A 95 30.08 31.62 9.72
CA SER A 95 30.37 31.01 8.41
C SER A 95 31.84 31.26 8.04
N TRP A 96 32.55 30.23 7.59
CA TRP A 96 33.99 30.30 7.32
C TRP A 96 34.47 29.14 6.45
N PHE A 97 35.65 29.29 5.88
CA PHE A 97 36.29 28.26 5.05
C PHE A 97 37.51 27.65 5.74
N THR A 98 37.89 26.44 5.35
CA THR A 98 39.08 25.79 5.90
C THR A 98 39.64 24.70 4.97
N ILE A 99 40.74 24.10 5.41
CA ILE A 99 41.24 22.82 4.96
C ILE A 99 41.59 22.07 6.25
N GLY A 100 40.65 21.25 6.72
CA GLY A 100 40.80 20.37 7.87
C GLY A 100 40.47 20.96 9.23
N ALA A 101 40.97 22.17 9.53
CA ALA A 101 40.91 22.70 10.90
C ALA A 101 39.69 23.55 11.19
N SER A 102 39.11 23.37 12.37
CA SER A 102 37.92 24.09 12.85
C SER A 102 38.22 25.18 13.87
N ASN A 103 39.45 25.23 14.41
CA ASN A 103 39.88 26.25 15.36
C ASN A 103 41.42 26.29 15.49
N SER A 104 41.92 27.40 16.04
CA SER A 104 43.35 27.65 16.32
C SER A 104 44.01 26.74 17.37
N GLY A 105 43.22 25.90 18.07
CA GLY A 105 43.72 24.87 18.97
C GLY A 105 44.09 23.56 18.27
N GLU A 106 43.69 23.40 17.01
CA GLU A 106 44.00 22.24 16.17
C GLU A 106 45.36 22.42 15.48
N SER A 107 45.98 21.31 15.08
CA SER A 107 47.36 21.27 14.58
C SER A 107 47.55 21.81 13.15
N SER A 108 46.69 22.71 12.68
CA SER A 108 46.87 23.39 11.39
C SER A 108 47.84 24.56 11.55
N ASN A 109 49.07 24.40 11.07
CA ASN A 109 50.09 25.46 11.11
C ASN A 109 50.49 25.98 9.71
N MET A 110 49.81 25.53 8.65
CA MET A 110 50.28 25.76 7.28
C MET A 110 49.22 26.30 6.31
N GLY A 111 47.97 26.49 6.76
CA GLY A 111 46.90 27.12 5.99
C GLY A 111 47.16 28.60 5.70
N ASN A 112 46.96 29.02 4.44
CA ASN A 112 47.08 30.39 3.97
C ASN A 112 46.04 30.67 2.88
N THR A 113 45.78 31.96 2.63
CA THR A 113 44.94 32.41 1.52
C THR A 113 45.69 33.39 0.63
N ILE A 114 45.25 33.51 -0.62
CA ILE A 114 45.74 34.52 -1.56
C ILE A 114 44.64 34.89 -2.55
N GLY A 115 44.47 36.18 -2.84
CA GLY A 115 43.61 36.64 -3.94
C GLY A 115 42.11 36.44 -3.71
N MET A 116 41.70 36.27 -2.45
CA MET A 116 40.30 36.03 -2.05
C MET A 116 39.72 37.19 -1.24
N GLU A 117 40.45 38.29 -1.09
CA GLU A 117 40.09 39.40 -0.19
C GLU A 117 38.73 40.02 -0.58
N ALA A 118 38.50 40.23 -1.88
CA ALA A 118 37.23 40.77 -2.35
C ALA A 118 36.06 39.78 -2.13
N ALA A 119 36.30 38.48 -2.28
CA ALA A 119 35.28 37.46 -2.06
C ALA A 119 34.92 37.34 -0.57
N PHE A 120 35.92 37.45 0.32
CA PHE A 120 35.70 37.52 1.76
C PHE A 120 35.00 38.81 2.19
N ASP A 121 35.32 39.95 1.59
CA ASP A 121 34.63 41.22 1.88
C ASP A 121 33.12 41.11 1.56
N ASP A 122 32.76 40.55 0.40
CA ASP A 122 31.36 40.36 -0.01
C ASP A 122 30.68 39.29 0.87
N PHE A 123 31.34 38.18 1.15
CA PHE A 123 30.84 37.11 2.01
C PHE A 123 30.55 37.58 3.43
N ASN A 124 31.49 38.31 4.04
CA ASN A 124 31.34 38.87 5.39
C ASN A 124 30.25 39.95 5.47
N ALA A 125 29.86 40.54 4.35
CA ALA A 125 28.70 41.43 4.26
C ALA A 125 27.36 40.68 4.14
N GLY A 126 27.40 39.34 4.19
CA GLY A 126 26.26 38.44 4.01
C GLY A 126 26.04 37.98 2.57
N GLY A 127 26.87 38.41 1.63
CA GLY A 127 26.75 38.05 0.21
C GLY A 127 27.39 36.70 -0.15
N ASP A 128 27.42 36.40 -1.45
CA ASP A 128 28.00 35.18 -1.97
C ASP A 128 29.54 35.20 -1.93
N PHE A 129 30.17 34.03 -1.79
CA PHE A 129 31.62 33.88 -1.94
C PHE A 129 31.95 33.44 -3.37
N VAL A 130 32.46 34.36 -4.19
CA VAL A 130 32.75 34.09 -5.61
C VAL A 130 34.16 34.54 -6.00
N VAL A 131 34.92 33.64 -6.62
CA VAL A 131 36.25 33.88 -7.20
C VAL A 131 36.24 33.42 -8.66
N ASP A 132 35.99 34.37 -9.56
CA ASP A 132 35.85 34.16 -11.01
C ASP A 132 36.73 35.13 -11.84
N ASN A 133 37.68 35.79 -11.18
CA ASN A 133 38.47 36.84 -11.78
C ASN A 133 39.81 36.32 -12.37
N PRO A 134 40.46 37.08 -13.27
CA PRO A 134 41.72 36.64 -13.90
C PRO A 134 42.93 36.59 -12.96
N ILE A 135 42.86 37.19 -11.78
CA ILE A 135 43.91 37.09 -10.75
C ILE A 135 43.81 35.72 -10.08
N GLY A 136 42.59 35.21 -9.95
CA GLY A 136 42.24 34.00 -9.22
C GLY A 136 42.43 34.17 -7.71
N GLY A 137 42.14 33.11 -6.99
CA GLY A 137 42.34 33.04 -5.56
C GLY A 137 42.43 31.59 -5.09
N SER A 138 43.08 31.39 -3.95
CA SER A 138 43.19 30.06 -3.36
C SER A 138 43.30 30.09 -1.86
N ILE A 139 42.58 29.17 -1.21
CA ILE A 139 42.84 28.69 0.13
C ILE A 139 43.77 27.49 -0.04
N PHE A 140 44.94 27.48 0.59
CA PHE A 140 45.90 26.40 0.41
C PHE A 140 46.63 26.08 1.70
N THR A 141 47.13 24.85 1.78
CA THR A 141 48.05 24.41 2.82
C THR A 141 49.28 23.76 2.18
N LEU A 142 50.31 23.55 2.98
CA LEU A 142 51.55 22.93 2.55
C LEU A 142 51.51 21.44 2.87
N ALA A 143 52.11 20.64 2.00
CA ALA A 143 52.11 19.18 2.16
C ALA A 143 52.65 18.73 3.52
N GLY A 144 51.99 17.73 4.08
CA GLY A 144 52.25 17.22 5.41
C GLY A 144 51.52 17.97 6.52
N ASP A 145 50.48 18.73 6.19
CA ASP A 145 49.57 19.30 7.19
C ASP A 145 48.66 18.18 7.74
N PRO A 146 48.77 17.81 9.03
CA PRO A 146 47.95 16.74 9.60
C PRO A 146 46.46 17.04 9.53
N SER A 147 46.06 18.32 9.56
CA SER A 147 44.66 18.71 9.48
C SER A 147 44.08 18.49 8.08
N ALA A 148 44.91 18.60 7.04
CA ALA A 148 44.48 18.48 5.66
C ALA A 148 44.40 17.04 5.14
N SER A 149 44.78 16.06 5.96
CA SER A 149 44.79 14.64 5.64
C SER A 149 43.43 14.00 5.95
N ALA A 150 42.97 13.09 5.09
CA ALA A 150 41.65 12.46 5.16
C ALA A 150 41.42 11.60 6.41
N GLY A 151 42.49 11.07 7.02
CA GLY A 151 42.41 10.32 8.27
C GLY A 151 41.56 9.04 8.19
N ASP A 152 41.16 8.53 9.35
CA ASP A 152 40.38 7.28 9.45
C ASP A 152 38.94 7.42 8.96
N ASP A 153 38.39 8.65 8.97
CA ASP A 153 37.05 8.99 8.51
C ASP A 153 36.97 9.31 7.01
N LEU A 154 38.13 9.28 6.31
CA LEU A 154 38.25 9.50 4.87
C LEU A 154 37.67 10.85 4.43
N ARG A 155 37.70 11.86 5.30
CA ARG A 155 37.03 13.14 5.12
C ARG A 155 37.95 14.28 5.51
N VAL A 156 37.85 15.39 4.79
CA VAL A 156 38.51 16.65 5.15
C VAL A 156 37.46 17.74 5.20
N LEU A 157 37.39 18.45 6.33
CA LEU A 157 36.53 19.61 6.50
C LEU A 157 36.99 20.74 5.57
N ILE A 158 36.07 21.36 4.84
CA ILE A 158 36.41 22.44 3.90
C ILE A 158 35.70 23.76 4.21
N GLY A 159 34.72 23.75 5.11
CA GLY A 159 34.09 24.96 5.61
C GLY A 159 32.88 24.69 6.48
N GLN A 160 32.35 25.78 7.04
CA GLN A 160 31.09 25.82 7.76
C GLN A 160 30.27 26.98 7.21
N LEU A 161 28.99 26.75 6.89
CA LEU A 161 28.11 27.78 6.36
C LEU A 161 26.80 27.80 7.13
N THR A 162 26.34 28.99 7.49
CA THR A 162 25.10 29.20 8.22
C THR A 162 24.21 30.14 7.45
N THR A 163 23.02 29.67 7.05
CA THR A 163 22.05 30.45 6.27
C THR A 163 20.65 29.88 6.43
N THR A 164 19.63 30.67 6.09
CA THR A 164 18.24 30.23 5.92
C THR A 164 17.96 29.70 4.50
N GLY A 165 18.88 29.91 3.57
CA GLY A 165 18.67 29.76 2.14
C GLY A 165 19.29 28.51 1.56
N PHE A 166 18.97 28.26 0.29
CA PHE A 166 19.56 27.19 -0.48
C PHE A 166 20.98 27.58 -0.87
N ILE A 167 21.95 26.71 -0.62
CA ILE A 167 23.33 26.89 -1.00
C ILE A 167 23.59 26.09 -2.27
N GLU A 168 24.05 26.78 -3.30
CA GLU A 168 24.62 26.20 -4.50
C GLU A 168 26.12 26.51 -4.49
N SER A 169 26.97 25.52 -4.72
CA SER A 169 28.40 25.79 -4.87
C SER A 169 29.03 25.00 -6.01
N SER A 170 30.11 25.55 -6.54
CA SER A 170 30.99 24.96 -7.54
C SER A 170 32.41 25.07 -7.02
N LEU A 171 32.95 23.94 -6.55
CA LEU A 171 34.25 23.87 -5.89
C LEU A 171 35.32 23.29 -6.82
N ASN A 172 36.52 23.87 -6.77
CA ASN A 172 37.71 23.31 -7.41
C ASN A 172 38.76 22.98 -6.33
N ILE A 173 39.19 21.71 -6.30
CA ILE A 173 40.05 21.18 -5.25
C ILE A 173 41.28 20.52 -5.87
N GLN A 174 42.44 20.88 -5.35
CA GLN A 174 43.71 20.22 -5.61
C GLN A 174 44.12 19.37 -4.40
N MET A 175 44.54 18.14 -4.65
CA MET A 175 44.95 17.18 -3.63
C MET A 175 46.30 16.52 -3.93
N PHE A 176 46.94 15.97 -2.91
CA PHE A 176 48.07 15.05 -3.00
C PHE A 176 47.61 13.63 -2.69
N ILE A 177 47.79 12.73 -3.66
CA ILE A 177 47.47 11.31 -3.56
C ILE A 177 48.44 10.67 -2.56
N ASN A 178 47.88 10.04 -1.51
CA ASN A 178 48.65 9.50 -0.38
C ASN A 178 49.63 10.52 0.26
N GLY A 179 49.31 11.81 0.23
CA GLY A 179 50.13 12.87 0.85
C GLY A 179 51.46 13.14 0.12
N LEU A 180 51.62 12.61 -1.10
CA LEU A 180 52.84 12.76 -1.88
C LEU A 180 52.73 13.93 -2.86
N GLN A 181 53.53 15.00 -2.66
CA GLN A 181 53.58 16.15 -3.59
C GLN A 181 53.90 15.77 -5.06
N SER A 182 54.61 14.66 -5.27
CA SER A 182 54.91 14.13 -6.60
C SER A 182 53.68 13.56 -7.33
N GLN A 183 52.59 13.32 -6.60
CA GLN A 183 51.33 12.76 -7.10
C GLN A 183 50.20 13.73 -6.74
N ASN A 184 50.06 14.80 -7.53
CA ASN A 184 48.92 15.70 -7.37
C ASN A 184 47.77 15.34 -8.32
N SER A 185 46.56 15.68 -7.91
CA SER A 185 45.35 15.58 -8.71
C SER A 185 44.48 16.81 -8.49
N VAL A 186 43.71 17.18 -9.51
CA VAL A 186 42.83 18.35 -9.49
C VAL A 186 41.44 17.90 -9.92
N VAL A 187 40.43 18.30 -9.17
CA VAL A 187 39.02 18.15 -9.51
C VAL A 187 38.40 19.54 -9.59
N GLN A 188 37.72 19.83 -10.69
CA GLN A 188 37.12 21.14 -10.97
C GLN A 188 35.61 20.98 -11.17
N GLY A 189 34.87 22.02 -10.78
CA GLY A 189 33.43 22.10 -10.98
C GLY A 189 32.64 21.04 -10.22
N ILE A 190 33.06 20.67 -9.01
CA ILE A 190 32.23 19.82 -8.16
C ILE A 190 31.06 20.66 -7.68
N SER A 191 29.87 20.37 -8.19
CA SER A 191 28.65 21.06 -7.78
C SER A 191 27.98 20.36 -6.62
N ILE A 192 27.61 21.14 -5.60
CA ILE A 192 26.73 20.70 -4.51
C ILE A 192 25.59 21.68 -4.34
N VAL A 193 24.43 21.12 -3.99
CA VAL A 193 23.24 21.88 -3.63
C VAL A 193 22.73 21.32 -2.31
N PHE A 194 22.49 22.19 -1.33
CA PHE A 194 21.95 21.80 -0.03
C PHE A 194 21.18 22.97 0.60
N PRO A 195 20.29 22.74 1.58
CA PRO A 195 19.78 21.45 2.10
C PRO A 195 19.27 20.45 1.04
N THR A 196 19.68 19.19 1.17
CA THR A 196 19.14 18.07 0.38
C THR A 196 17.93 17.47 1.10
N GLY A 197 16.76 17.49 0.48
CA GLY A 197 15.51 16.97 1.06
C GLY A 197 14.32 17.30 0.17
N CYS A 198 13.19 16.62 0.37
CA CYS A 198 11.98 16.91 -0.40
C CYS A 198 11.23 18.11 0.20
N ASP A 199 10.95 19.14 -0.60
CA ASP A 199 10.19 20.33 -0.20
C ASP A 199 8.66 20.11 -0.21
N ASP A 200 8.22 18.93 -0.62
CA ASP A 200 6.81 18.55 -0.68
C ASP A 200 6.33 17.99 0.66
N LEU A 201 5.40 18.70 1.29
CA LEU A 201 4.71 18.31 2.53
C LEU A 201 4.05 16.92 2.46
N SER A 202 3.80 16.39 1.26
CA SER A 202 3.19 15.08 1.05
C SER A 202 4.20 13.93 0.88
N ALA A 203 5.51 14.22 0.88
CA ALA A 203 6.55 13.20 0.83
C ALA A 203 6.93 12.68 2.23
N CYS A 204 7.27 11.40 2.31
CA CYS A 204 7.74 10.72 3.51
C CYS A 204 9.13 11.16 3.98
N ASN A 205 9.92 11.74 3.08
CA ASN A 205 11.17 12.41 3.40
C ASN A 205 11.03 13.93 3.26
N TYR A 206 9.84 14.48 3.57
CA TYR A 206 9.64 15.91 3.66
C TYR A 206 10.64 16.51 4.65
N ASP A 207 11.39 17.49 4.15
CA ASP A 207 12.26 18.33 4.92
C ASP A 207 11.82 19.78 4.66
N PRO A 208 11.39 20.54 5.69
CA PRO A 208 11.00 21.94 5.51
C PRO A 208 12.15 22.83 4.99
N SER A 209 13.38 22.34 5.05
CA SER A 209 14.54 22.96 4.46
C SER A 209 14.90 22.39 3.08
N GLY A 210 14.38 21.23 2.65
CA GLY A 210 14.80 20.52 1.44
C GLY A 210 14.66 21.29 0.13
N SER A 211 15.56 21.03 -0.84
CA SER A 211 15.59 21.71 -2.16
C SER A 211 15.40 20.78 -3.36
N ASP A 212 15.22 19.48 -3.14
CA ASP A 212 15.26 18.47 -4.20
C ASP A 212 13.93 17.71 -4.32
N SER A 213 13.03 18.27 -5.12
CA SER A 213 11.76 17.65 -5.54
C SER A 213 11.93 16.35 -6.33
N SER A 214 13.15 16.02 -6.80
CA SER A 214 13.42 14.76 -7.50
C SER A 214 13.77 13.60 -6.56
N SER A 215 14.00 13.89 -5.28
CA SER A 215 14.32 12.90 -4.23
C SER A 215 13.11 12.52 -3.36
N CYS A 216 11.92 13.04 -3.66
CA CYS A 216 10.70 12.81 -2.90
C CYS A 216 10.28 11.34 -2.91
N ILE A 217 10.24 10.75 -1.72
CA ILE A 217 9.70 9.41 -1.47
C ILE A 217 8.25 9.61 -1.05
N TYR A 218 7.31 9.14 -1.86
CA TYR A 218 5.91 9.14 -1.50
C TYR A 218 5.52 7.78 -0.92
N PRO A 219 4.53 7.73 -0.02
CA PRO A 219 4.00 6.46 0.42
C PRO A 219 3.32 5.75 -0.76
N SER A 220 3.19 4.43 -0.68
CA SER A 220 2.41 3.68 -1.66
C SER A 220 0.93 4.09 -1.59
N GLU A 221 0.14 3.85 -2.65
CA GLU A 221 -1.25 4.35 -2.78
C GLU A 221 -2.22 3.92 -1.64
N CYS A 222 -1.78 3.09 -0.69
CA CYS A 222 -2.55 2.49 0.39
C CYS A 222 -1.84 2.44 1.75
N GLU A 223 -0.66 3.08 1.87
CA GLU A 223 0.13 3.06 3.10
C GLU A 223 0.41 4.49 3.56
N ASP A 224 0.67 4.68 4.86
CA ASP A 224 1.34 5.85 5.37
C ASP A 224 2.86 5.74 5.18
N CYS A 225 3.60 6.78 5.58
CA CYS A 225 5.04 6.83 5.44
C CYS A 225 5.80 5.85 6.34
N GLU A 226 5.13 5.27 7.34
CA GLU A 226 5.63 4.21 8.19
C GLU A 226 5.29 2.81 7.64
N GLY A 227 4.62 2.73 6.48
CA GLY A 227 4.19 1.48 5.87
C GLY A 227 2.97 0.86 6.56
N ASN A 228 2.24 1.62 7.38
CA ASN A 228 0.96 1.18 7.92
C ASN A 228 -0.13 1.41 6.89
N CYS A 229 -1.05 0.47 6.82
CA CYS A 229 -2.21 0.59 5.98
C CYS A 229 -3.18 1.65 6.52
N THR A 230 -3.60 2.57 5.64
CA THR A 230 -4.67 3.53 5.92
C THR A 230 -6.00 2.88 5.54
N ASP A 231 -6.61 2.17 6.50
CA ASP A 231 -7.96 1.61 6.38
C ASP A 231 -8.99 2.66 6.84
N ASP A 232 -9.33 3.59 5.94
CA ASP A 232 -10.22 4.72 6.25
C ASP A 232 -11.67 4.29 6.53
N ASN A 233 -12.09 3.07 6.15
CA ASN A 233 -13.44 2.54 6.36
C ASN A 233 -13.53 1.42 7.42
N ASP A 234 -12.41 1.06 8.05
CA ASP A 234 -12.28 0.04 9.11
C ASP A 234 -12.86 -1.33 8.70
N ASN A 235 -12.80 -1.67 7.41
CA ASN A 235 -13.30 -2.96 6.89
C ASN A 235 -12.29 -4.11 7.05
N GLY A 236 -11.07 -3.81 7.50
CA GLY A 236 -10.00 -4.78 7.73
C GLY A 236 -9.27 -5.23 6.47
N PHE A 237 -9.50 -4.58 5.32
CA PHE A 237 -8.85 -4.84 4.05
C PHE A 237 -8.11 -3.59 3.54
N CYS A 238 -6.82 -3.76 3.26
CA CYS A 238 -6.00 -2.72 2.66
C CYS A 238 -6.18 -2.72 1.14
N ASP A 239 -7.28 -2.14 0.66
CA ASP A 239 -7.43 -1.81 -0.76
C ASP A 239 -7.73 -0.33 -0.96
N CYS A 240 -7.18 0.24 -2.03
CA CYS A 240 -7.28 1.68 -2.32
C CYS A 240 -8.57 1.96 -3.11
N ASN A 241 -9.51 1.01 -3.11
CA ASN A 241 -10.67 1.00 -3.97
C ASN A 241 -11.90 1.30 -3.12
N GLU A 242 -11.97 2.54 -2.63
CA GLU A 242 -13.18 3.11 -2.02
C GLU A 242 -14.28 3.32 -3.06
N GLN A 243 -14.80 2.23 -3.64
CA GLN A 243 -16.22 2.22 -3.92
C GLN A 243 -16.91 2.12 -2.57
N VAL A 244 -17.48 3.23 -2.12
CA VAL A 244 -18.49 3.24 -1.07
C VAL A 244 -19.41 2.06 -1.33
N ASP A 245 -19.46 1.11 -0.40
CA ASP A 245 -20.35 -0.02 -0.53
C ASP A 245 -21.77 0.52 -0.63
N VAL A 246 -22.33 0.44 -1.85
CA VAL A 246 -23.72 0.80 -2.08
C VAL A 246 -24.51 -0.39 -1.55
N LEU A 247 -24.96 -0.24 -0.31
CA LEU A 247 -25.79 -1.23 0.37
C LEU A 247 -27.15 -1.33 -0.32
N GLY A 248 -27.54 -2.54 -0.70
CA GLY A 248 -28.84 -2.83 -1.28
C GLY A 248 -28.92 -4.28 -1.76
N CYS A 249 -30.08 -4.70 -2.26
CA CYS A 249 -30.26 -6.07 -2.71
C CYS A 249 -29.49 -6.36 -4.01
N THR A 250 -28.56 -7.31 -3.98
CA THR A 250 -27.77 -7.72 -5.16
C THR A 250 -28.37 -8.90 -5.94
N GLU A 251 -29.46 -9.51 -5.45
CA GLU A 251 -30.11 -10.65 -6.09
C GLU A 251 -31.03 -10.21 -7.23
N SER A 252 -30.68 -10.56 -8.47
CA SER A 252 -31.41 -10.09 -9.67
C SER A 252 -32.86 -10.57 -9.78
N GLU A 253 -33.24 -11.59 -9.01
CA GLU A 253 -34.60 -12.15 -8.96
C GLU A 253 -35.47 -11.52 -7.87
N ALA A 254 -34.91 -10.64 -7.03
CA ALA A 254 -35.64 -9.94 -5.98
C ALA A 254 -36.44 -8.74 -6.52
N ASP A 255 -37.57 -8.46 -5.89
CA ASP A 255 -38.47 -7.35 -6.26
C ASP A 255 -37.83 -5.97 -6.04
N ASN A 256 -36.86 -5.89 -5.13
CA ASN A 256 -36.11 -4.67 -4.79
C ASN A 256 -34.63 -4.75 -5.20
N TYR A 257 -34.29 -5.55 -6.22
CA TYR A 257 -32.94 -5.57 -6.79
C TYR A 257 -32.45 -4.16 -7.11
N ASP A 258 -31.29 -3.78 -6.59
CA ASP A 258 -30.63 -2.52 -6.90
C ASP A 258 -29.41 -2.78 -7.79
N PRO A 259 -29.43 -2.38 -9.08
CA PRO A 259 -28.30 -2.59 -9.98
C PRO A 259 -27.05 -1.77 -9.63
N ASN A 260 -27.17 -0.81 -8.71
CA ASN A 260 -26.02 -0.05 -8.20
C ASN A 260 -25.46 -0.63 -6.91
N ALA A 261 -26.14 -1.60 -6.27
CA ALA A 261 -25.66 -2.20 -5.05
C ALA A 261 -24.38 -3.02 -5.32
N THR A 262 -23.34 -2.74 -4.52
CA THR A 262 -22.06 -3.46 -4.58
C THR A 262 -21.93 -4.49 -3.46
N MET A 263 -22.80 -4.41 -2.44
CA MET A 263 -22.84 -5.31 -1.30
C MET A 263 -24.28 -5.56 -0.85
N ASP A 264 -24.63 -6.83 -0.64
CA ASP A 264 -25.95 -7.23 -0.14
C ASP A 264 -26.11 -6.83 1.33
N ASP A 265 -27.15 -6.04 1.62
CA ASP A 265 -27.51 -5.62 2.96
C ASP A 265 -28.57 -6.52 3.62
N GLY A 266 -28.96 -7.61 2.94
CA GLY A 266 -29.99 -8.52 3.39
C GLY A 266 -31.41 -7.96 3.27
N SER A 267 -31.60 -6.84 2.55
CA SER A 267 -32.91 -6.25 2.31
C SER A 267 -33.69 -6.92 1.19
N CYS A 268 -33.12 -7.92 0.49
CA CYS A 268 -33.76 -8.59 -0.65
C CYS A 268 -35.16 -9.12 -0.33
N ILE A 269 -36.13 -8.76 -1.17
CA ILE A 269 -37.53 -9.16 -1.11
C ILE A 269 -37.76 -10.16 -2.24
N LEU A 270 -37.93 -11.43 -1.90
CA LEU A 270 -38.10 -12.52 -2.85
C LEU A 270 -39.51 -13.10 -2.70
N GLY A 271 -40.27 -13.11 -3.80
CA GLY A 271 -41.56 -13.78 -3.87
C GLY A 271 -41.39 -15.28 -4.13
N GLY A 272 -42.09 -16.12 -3.36
CA GLY A 272 -42.17 -17.56 -3.64
C GLY A 272 -42.99 -18.30 -2.60
N CYS A 273 -43.17 -19.61 -2.77
CA CYS A 273 -43.97 -20.36 -1.82
C CYS A 273 -43.23 -20.51 -0.47
N THR A 274 -43.83 -20.03 0.63
CA THR A 274 -43.23 -20.09 1.97
C THR A 274 -43.63 -21.33 2.78
N TYR A 275 -44.53 -22.17 2.25
CA TYR A 275 -44.98 -23.39 2.92
C TYR A 275 -44.05 -24.56 2.61
N ASN A 276 -43.39 -25.09 3.63
CA ASN A 276 -42.46 -26.23 3.52
C ASN A 276 -43.09 -27.52 2.96
N SER A 277 -44.42 -27.65 3.01
CA SER A 277 -45.17 -28.78 2.47
C SER A 277 -45.52 -28.65 0.99
N ALA A 278 -45.26 -27.49 0.36
CA ALA A 278 -45.50 -27.29 -1.06
C ALA A 278 -44.35 -27.85 -1.90
N ALA A 279 -44.67 -28.35 -3.10
CA ALA A 279 -43.70 -28.91 -4.03
C ALA A 279 -42.72 -27.85 -4.59
N ASN A 280 -43.13 -26.58 -4.63
CA ASN A 280 -42.33 -25.44 -5.08
C ASN A 280 -41.91 -24.52 -3.90
N PHE A 281 -41.75 -25.08 -2.71
CA PHE A 281 -41.24 -24.34 -1.55
C PHE A 281 -39.92 -23.64 -1.87
N ASN A 282 -39.86 -22.33 -1.61
CA ASN A 282 -38.65 -21.53 -1.72
C ASN A 282 -38.24 -21.04 -0.33
N ALA A 283 -37.15 -21.58 0.21
CA ALA A 283 -36.62 -21.21 1.53
C ALA A 283 -36.09 -19.76 1.60
N GLN A 284 -35.81 -19.13 0.45
CA GLN A 284 -35.35 -17.75 0.36
C GLN A 284 -36.52 -16.76 0.18
N ALA A 285 -37.76 -17.23 -0.01
CA ALA A 285 -38.91 -16.34 -0.18
C ALA A 285 -39.21 -15.58 1.11
N THR A 286 -39.31 -14.25 1.03
CA THR A 286 -39.68 -13.39 2.15
C THR A 286 -41.18 -13.20 2.28
N TYR A 287 -41.94 -13.50 1.22
CA TYR A 287 -43.40 -13.51 1.23
C TYR A 287 -43.97 -14.53 0.25
N ASP A 288 -45.21 -14.97 0.52
CA ASP A 288 -45.93 -15.91 -0.32
C ASP A 288 -46.60 -15.22 -1.51
N THR A 289 -46.33 -15.68 -2.73
CA THR A 289 -46.99 -15.19 -3.96
C THR A 289 -48.36 -15.83 -4.18
N GLY A 290 -48.70 -16.87 -3.40
CA GLY A 290 -49.94 -17.62 -3.55
C GLY A 290 -49.89 -18.68 -4.66
N ASP A 291 -48.74 -18.86 -5.31
CA ASP A 291 -48.52 -19.87 -6.36
C ASP A 291 -48.02 -21.21 -5.79
N CYS A 292 -48.23 -21.46 -4.51
CA CYS A 292 -47.84 -22.71 -3.86
C CYS A 292 -48.51 -23.92 -4.51
N ILE A 293 -47.71 -24.94 -4.82
CA ILE A 293 -48.17 -26.19 -5.40
C ILE A 293 -48.30 -27.22 -4.29
N PHE A 294 -49.53 -27.54 -3.90
CA PHE A 294 -49.82 -28.61 -2.95
C PHE A 294 -50.24 -29.87 -3.71
N ALA A 295 -49.45 -30.93 -3.55
CA ALA A 295 -49.72 -32.21 -4.17
C ALA A 295 -50.70 -33.01 -3.31
N GLY A 296 -51.75 -33.54 -3.93
CA GLY A 296 -52.74 -34.39 -3.28
C GLY A 296 -53.70 -34.96 -4.30
N CYS A 297 -54.57 -35.88 -3.89
CA CYS A 297 -55.48 -36.51 -4.84
C CYS A 297 -56.54 -35.52 -5.34
N MET A 298 -56.54 -35.23 -6.64
CA MET A 298 -57.53 -34.31 -7.26
C MET A 298 -58.80 -35.02 -7.74
N ASN A 299 -58.88 -36.35 -7.59
CA ASN A 299 -60.04 -37.12 -8.05
C ASN A 299 -61.19 -37.08 -7.01
N PRO A 300 -62.36 -36.47 -7.32
CA PRO A 300 -63.45 -36.29 -6.36
C PRO A 300 -64.14 -37.59 -5.92
N ILE A 301 -63.92 -38.71 -6.60
CA ILE A 301 -64.44 -40.03 -6.20
C ILE A 301 -63.45 -40.83 -5.32
N ALA A 302 -62.25 -40.31 -5.07
CA ALA A 302 -61.27 -40.97 -4.22
C ALA A 302 -61.57 -40.76 -2.73
N LEU A 303 -61.19 -41.74 -1.91
CA LEU A 303 -61.33 -41.68 -0.45
C LEU A 303 -60.45 -40.61 0.21
N ASN A 304 -59.31 -40.29 -0.42
CA ASN A 304 -58.36 -39.27 0.03
C ASN A 304 -58.40 -38.01 -0.86
N TYR A 305 -59.53 -37.73 -1.51
CA TYR A 305 -59.70 -36.50 -2.28
C TYR A 305 -59.35 -35.26 -1.45
N ASP A 306 -58.46 -34.43 -1.98
CA ASP A 306 -58.04 -33.19 -1.38
C ASP A 306 -58.47 -32.01 -2.28
N ALA A 307 -59.51 -31.30 -1.85
CA ALA A 307 -60.02 -30.13 -2.56
C ALA A 307 -59.04 -28.93 -2.55
N SER A 308 -58.00 -28.97 -1.72
CA SER A 308 -56.95 -27.95 -1.66
C SER A 308 -55.72 -28.29 -2.51
N ALA A 309 -55.66 -29.50 -3.09
CA ALA A 309 -54.58 -29.90 -3.98
C ALA A 309 -54.64 -29.12 -5.30
N SER A 310 -53.50 -28.57 -5.70
CA SER A 310 -53.31 -27.86 -6.97
C SER A 310 -52.57 -28.71 -8.01
N ALA A 311 -52.09 -29.89 -7.61
CA ALA A 311 -51.49 -30.90 -8.49
C ALA A 311 -51.83 -32.32 -7.99
N ASP A 312 -52.14 -33.24 -8.91
CA ASP A 312 -52.40 -34.64 -8.57
C ASP A 312 -51.10 -35.36 -8.22
N ASP A 313 -51.05 -35.98 -7.04
CA ASP A 313 -49.88 -36.72 -6.56
C ASP A 313 -49.86 -38.19 -7.04
N GLY A 314 -50.92 -38.63 -7.74
CA GLY A 314 -51.05 -39.99 -8.26
C GLY A 314 -51.37 -41.03 -7.18
N ASN A 315 -51.57 -40.63 -5.93
CA ASN A 315 -51.88 -41.52 -4.80
C ASN A 315 -53.37 -41.54 -4.46
N CYS A 316 -54.24 -41.22 -5.42
CA CYS A 316 -55.69 -41.31 -5.25
C CYS A 316 -56.12 -42.73 -4.86
N LEU A 317 -56.84 -42.84 -3.74
CA LEU A 317 -57.38 -44.07 -3.19
C LEU A 317 -58.79 -44.31 -3.74
N ILE A 318 -58.90 -45.14 -4.78
CA ILE A 318 -60.19 -45.45 -5.43
C ILE A 318 -60.71 -46.78 -4.87
N LEU A 319 -61.92 -46.74 -4.30
CA LEU A 319 -62.61 -47.90 -3.74
C LEU A 319 -63.36 -48.65 -4.85
N GLY A 320 -63.18 -49.98 -4.93
CA GLY A 320 -63.99 -50.82 -5.80
C GLY A 320 -63.57 -52.29 -5.79
N CYS A 321 -64.18 -53.09 -6.65
CA CYS A 321 -63.91 -54.52 -6.71
C CYS A 321 -62.55 -54.80 -7.37
N MET A 322 -61.62 -55.37 -6.59
CA MET A 322 -60.29 -55.79 -7.05
C MET A 322 -60.24 -57.28 -7.43
N ASP A 323 -61.33 -58.02 -7.28
CA ASP A 323 -61.42 -59.44 -7.62
C ASP A 323 -61.78 -59.62 -9.10
N PRO A 324 -60.91 -60.22 -9.94
CA PRO A 324 -61.21 -60.47 -11.35
C PRO A 324 -62.45 -61.34 -11.62
N VAL A 325 -62.98 -62.03 -10.59
CA VAL A 325 -64.19 -62.86 -10.67
C VAL A 325 -65.47 -62.05 -10.40
N GLY A 326 -65.36 -60.85 -9.81
CA GLY A 326 -66.49 -59.95 -9.59
C GLY A 326 -67.02 -59.37 -10.92
N ILE A 327 -68.34 -59.19 -11.02
CA ILE A 327 -68.97 -58.61 -12.23
C ILE A 327 -68.71 -57.11 -12.36
N ASP A 328 -68.35 -56.46 -11.26
CA ASP A 328 -68.00 -55.04 -11.13
C ASP A 328 -66.49 -54.83 -10.96
N PHE A 329 -65.67 -55.80 -11.36
CA PHE A 329 -64.21 -55.69 -11.34
C PHE A 329 -63.72 -54.46 -12.11
N ASP A 330 -62.91 -53.62 -11.46
CA ASP A 330 -62.28 -52.46 -12.07
C ASP A 330 -60.76 -52.49 -11.80
N PRO A 331 -59.91 -52.67 -12.84
CA PRO A 331 -58.46 -52.74 -12.67
C PRO A 331 -57.82 -51.38 -12.29
N SER A 332 -58.58 -50.28 -12.29
CA SER A 332 -58.10 -48.95 -11.88
C SER A 332 -58.26 -48.65 -10.39
N VAL A 333 -58.93 -49.53 -9.63
CA VAL A 333 -59.12 -49.37 -8.18
C VAL A 333 -57.93 -49.92 -7.39
N ASN A 334 -57.62 -49.29 -6.26
CA ASN A 334 -56.45 -49.63 -5.43
C ASN A 334 -56.78 -49.75 -3.94
N VAL A 335 -58.06 -49.64 -3.56
CA VAL A 335 -58.59 -49.95 -2.24
C VAL A 335 -59.67 -51.01 -2.36
N PRO A 336 -59.57 -52.15 -1.63
CA PRO A 336 -60.57 -53.21 -1.69
C PRO A 336 -61.96 -52.73 -1.25
N GLY A 337 -62.91 -52.75 -2.19
CA GLY A 337 -64.33 -52.47 -1.97
C GLY A 337 -65.18 -53.74 -1.95
N ALA A 338 -66.50 -53.55 -1.87
CA ALA A 338 -67.44 -54.64 -2.10
C ALA A 338 -67.36 -55.10 -3.57
N CYS A 339 -67.43 -56.41 -3.78
CA CYS A 339 -67.58 -57.00 -5.10
C CYS A 339 -68.99 -57.56 -5.24
N GLU A 340 -69.59 -57.32 -6.41
CA GLU A 340 -70.79 -58.03 -6.83
C GLU A 340 -70.38 -59.33 -7.51
N TYR A 341 -70.96 -60.43 -7.06
CA TYR A 341 -70.80 -61.73 -7.72
C TYR A 341 -72.11 -62.11 -8.39
N PRO A 342 -72.06 -62.85 -9.51
CA PRO A 342 -73.28 -63.39 -10.08
C PRO A 342 -73.98 -64.23 -9.01
N ALA A 343 -75.29 -64.05 -8.86
CA ALA A 343 -76.07 -64.90 -7.97
C ALA A 343 -75.83 -66.37 -8.35
N PRO A 344 -75.61 -67.28 -7.38
CA PRO A 344 -75.36 -68.68 -7.69
C PRO A 344 -76.47 -69.18 -8.61
N CYS A 345 -76.09 -69.80 -9.72
CA CYS A 345 -77.02 -70.40 -10.64
C CYS A 345 -77.87 -71.40 -9.84
N ILE A 346 -79.17 -71.20 -9.73
CA ILE A 346 -80.05 -72.09 -8.94
C ILE A 346 -80.01 -73.57 -9.38
N ALA A 347 -79.42 -73.83 -10.55
CA ALA A 347 -79.27 -75.14 -11.16
C ALA A 347 -77.83 -75.68 -11.11
N ASP A 348 -76.88 -74.93 -10.52
CA ASP A 348 -75.56 -75.41 -10.12
C ASP A 348 -75.72 -76.10 -8.76
N ILE A 349 -75.90 -77.42 -8.80
CA ILE A 349 -76.32 -78.22 -7.64
C ILE A 349 -75.10 -78.67 -6.83
N ASP A 350 -73.93 -78.84 -7.46
CA ASP A 350 -72.70 -79.17 -6.75
C ASP A 350 -71.86 -77.97 -6.33
N GLY A 351 -72.23 -76.77 -6.79
CA GLY A 351 -71.64 -75.50 -6.37
C GLY A 351 -70.28 -75.23 -7.03
N ASP A 352 -70.03 -75.79 -8.21
CA ASP A 352 -68.76 -75.64 -8.93
C ASP A 352 -68.69 -74.39 -9.84
N GLY A 353 -69.79 -73.63 -9.92
CA GLY A 353 -69.91 -72.40 -10.69
C GLY A 353 -70.34 -72.61 -12.16
N ALA A 354 -70.63 -73.84 -12.58
CA ALA A 354 -71.17 -74.16 -13.89
C ALA A 354 -72.58 -74.80 -13.79
N VAL A 355 -73.27 -74.91 -14.93
CA VAL A 355 -74.47 -75.76 -15.03
C VAL A 355 -74.19 -76.75 -16.15
N ASP A 356 -73.72 -77.93 -15.79
CA ASP A 356 -73.29 -78.94 -16.74
C ASP A 356 -73.95 -80.33 -16.51
N VAL A 357 -73.39 -81.38 -17.13
CA VAL A 357 -73.95 -82.72 -17.04
C VAL A 357 -73.89 -83.27 -15.60
N PHE A 358 -72.90 -82.88 -14.80
CA PHE A 358 -72.75 -83.35 -13.44
C PHE A 358 -73.86 -82.82 -12.53
N ASP A 359 -74.24 -81.55 -12.67
CA ASP A 359 -75.43 -81.00 -11.98
C ASP A 359 -76.70 -81.76 -12.32
N LEU A 360 -76.89 -82.07 -13.61
CA LEU A 360 -78.05 -82.81 -14.08
C LEU A 360 -78.05 -84.25 -13.54
N LEU A 361 -76.88 -84.87 -13.41
CA LEU A 361 -76.74 -86.20 -12.82
C LEU A 361 -77.04 -86.20 -11.32
N ILE A 362 -76.60 -85.17 -10.57
CA ILE A 362 -76.89 -85.02 -9.14
C ILE A 362 -78.38 -84.74 -8.92
N PHE A 363 -78.99 -83.94 -9.80
CA PHE A 363 -80.45 -83.81 -9.83
C PHE A 363 -81.12 -85.17 -10.02
N PHE A 364 -80.71 -85.97 -11.01
CA PHE A 364 -81.32 -87.27 -11.25
C PHE A 364 -81.05 -88.31 -10.15
N GLU A 365 -79.91 -88.25 -9.48
CA GLU A 365 -79.61 -89.11 -8.33
C GLU A 365 -80.56 -88.84 -7.16
N SER A 366 -80.87 -87.57 -6.91
CA SER A 366 -81.81 -87.17 -5.87
C SER A 366 -83.28 -87.27 -6.30
N TYR A 367 -83.56 -87.23 -7.61
CA TYR A 367 -84.91 -87.22 -8.17
C TYR A 367 -85.71 -88.50 -7.86
N GLY A 368 -86.73 -88.36 -7.03
CA GLY A 368 -87.65 -89.45 -6.66
C GLY A 368 -87.34 -90.11 -5.32
N ASN A 369 -86.29 -89.70 -4.62
CA ASN A 369 -86.09 -90.09 -3.22
C ASN A 369 -87.08 -89.34 -2.31
N PRO A 370 -87.77 -90.02 -1.39
CA PRO A 370 -88.62 -89.35 -0.41
C PRO A 370 -87.76 -88.55 0.56
N CYS A 371 -88.08 -87.27 0.75
CA CYS A 371 -87.50 -86.47 1.82
C CYS A 371 -88.05 -86.96 3.17
N GLU A 372 -87.19 -87.21 4.16
CA GLU A 372 -87.60 -87.30 5.57
C GLU A 372 -87.67 -85.92 6.22
#